data_AF-A0A9N9G0E8-F1
#
_entry.id   AF-A0A9N9G0E8-F1
#
_cell.length_a   1.000
_cell.length_b   1.000
_cell.length_c   1.000
_cell.angle_alpha   90.00
_cell.angle_beta   90.00
_cell.angle_gamma   90.00
#
_symmetry.space_group_name_H-M   'P 1'
#
loop_
_entity.id
_entity.type
_entity.pdbx_description
1 polymer ?
#
loop_
_entity_poly.entity_id
_entity_poly.type
_entity_poly.pdbx_seq_one_letter_code
_entity_poly.pdbx_strand_id
1 'polypeptide(L)'
;MAKLILSLLLLTVLYALPSKAGYSIVFPASGSVLEAGYIYNITWTLTKDTPTEPAIDVILTQGPPDNLMPLMTICKDIDPTALLCQFSIPTTTKSAIDYALTIGKLTANVGYSSYFTIKGVGVLAQSNNGCPNMGGHKCTDPLSPCCGIDGYCGIGPGFCDKGCEPKFSYGGTCNAKPKRKRFVKF
;
A
#
# COMPACT_ATOMS: atom_id res chain seq x y z
N MET A 1 -3.66 -6.73 -61.31
CA MET A 1 -4.50 -6.67 -60.09
C MET A 1 -3.60 -6.91 -58.88
N ALA A 2 -3.12 -5.85 -58.24
CA ALA A 2 -2.32 -5.95 -57.01
C ALA A 2 -3.02 -5.12 -55.93
N LYS A 3 -3.54 -5.79 -54.89
CA LYS A 3 -4.12 -5.16 -53.69
C LYS A 3 -3.01 -5.05 -52.65
N LEU A 4 -2.52 -3.82 -52.44
CA LEU A 4 -1.73 -3.45 -51.26
C LEU A 4 -2.70 -3.27 -50.08
N ILE A 5 -2.60 -4.12 -49.06
CA ILE A 5 -3.31 -3.96 -47.79
C ILE A 5 -2.34 -3.30 -46.80
N LEU A 6 -2.53 -2.02 -46.56
CA LEU A 6 -1.79 -1.22 -45.58
C LEU A 6 -2.45 -1.41 -44.21
N SER A 7 -1.90 -2.28 -43.37
CA SER A 7 -2.36 -2.50 -41.99
C SER A 7 -1.71 -1.47 -41.06
N LEU A 8 -2.48 -0.44 -40.69
CA LEU A 8 -2.08 0.58 -39.72
C LEU A 8 -2.26 0.05 -38.29
N LEU A 9 -1.15 -0.34 -37.65
CA LEU A 9 -1.13 -0.81 -36.26
C LEU A 9 -1.07 0.42 -35.33
N LEU A 10 -2.21 0.81 -34.76
CA LEU A 10 -2.33 1.92 -33.81
C LEU A 10 -1.87 1.43 -32.42
N LEU A 11 -0.60 1.69 -32.05
CA LEU A 11 -0.11 1.49 -30.68
C LEU A 11 -0.61 2.64 -29.80
N THR A 12 -1.69 2.44 -29.07
CA THR A 12 -2.11 3.35 -27.99
C THR A 12 -1.26 3.12 -26.76
N VAL A 13 -0.24 3.95 -26.57
CA VAL A 13 0.54 3.99 -25.33
C VAL A 13 -0.30 4.70 -24.27
N LEU A 14 -0.93 3.93 -23.38
CA LEU A 14 -1.52 4.45 -22.14
C LEU A 14 -0.39 4.84 -21.19
N TYR A 15 -0.01 6.11 -21.20
CA TYR A 15 0.85 6.67 -20.16
C TYR A 15 0.03 6.79 -18.87
N ALA A 16 0.36 5.99 -17.85
CA ALA A 16 -0.14 6.22 -16.50
C ALA A 16 0.44 7.57 -16.02
N LEU A 17 -0.41 8.59 -15.91
CA LEU A 17 0.01 9.84 -15.26
C LEU A 17 0.32 9.51 -13.80
N PRO A 18 1.46 9.99 -13.25
CA PRO A 18 1.74 9.81 -11.84
C PRO A 18 0.62 10.43 -11.02
N SER A 19 -0.13 9.62 -10.27
CA SER A 19 -1.13 10.12 -9.32
C SER A 19 -0.39 10.86 -8.22
N LYS A 20 -0.58 12.18 -8.16
CA LYS A 20 0.01 13.03 -7.11
C LYS A 20 -0.89 12.95 -5.88
N ALA A 21 -0.54 12.12 -4.91
CA ALA A 21 -1.28 12.07 -3.65
C ALA A 21 -1.23 13.45 -2.96
N GLY A 22 -2.40 14.04 -2.71
CA GLY A 22 -2.55 15.33 -2.02
C GLY A 22 -2.38 15.22 -0.50
N TYR A 23 -2.44 13.99 0.01
CA TYR A 23 -2.46 13.67 1.43
C TYR A 23 -1.41 12.62 1.78
N SER A 24 -0.82 12.75 2.98
CA SER A 24 0.08 11.75 3.57
C SER A 24 -0.37 11.43 4.99
N ILE A 25 -0.81 10.20 5.23
CA ILE A 25 -1.27 9.76 6.55
C ILE A 25 -0.06 9.58 7.47
N VAL A 26 -0.10 10.24 8.63
CA VAL A 26 0.96 10.21 9.64
C VAL A 26 0.66 9.17 10.71
N PHE A 27 -0.59 9.08 11.16
CA PHE A 27 -1.04 8.04 12.09
C PHE A 27 -2.37 7.42 11.63
N PRO A 28 -2.51 6.08 11.67
CA PRO A 28 -1.53 5.08 12.10
C PRO A 28 -0.31 5.02 11.17
N ALA A 29 0.88 4.94 11.77
CA ALA A 29 2.13 4.72 11.06
C ALA A 29 2.35 3.22 10.84
N SER A 30 3.30 2.86 9.99
CA SER A 30 3.68 1.46 9.79
C SER A 30 4.01 0.74 11.10
N GLY A 31 3.51 -0.49 11.22
CA GLY A 31 3.71 -1.31 12.42
C GLY A 31 2.93 -0.86 13.65
N SER A 32 2.10 0.20 13.52
CA SER A 32 1.17 0.58 14.59
C SER A 32 0.23 -0.57 14.89
N VAL A 33 -0.10 -0.72 16.18
CA VAL A 33 -1.06 -1.71 16.65
C VAL A 33 -2.16 -0.97 17.39
N LEU A 34 -3.37 -1.02 16.85
CA LEU A 34 -4.56 -0.44 17.44
C LEU A 34 -5.41 -1.54 18.06
N GLU A 35 -6.17 -1.22 19.10
CA GLU A 35 -7.02 -2.14 19.83
C GLU A 35 -8.50 -1.79 19.53
N ALA A 36 -9.32 -2.80 19.23
CA ALA A 36 -10.74 -2.63 19.00
C ALA A 36 -11.45 -2.13 20.27
N GLY A 37 -12.44 -1.26 20.11
CA GLY A 37 -13.16 -0.61 21.21
C GLY A 37 -12.56 0.71 21.70
N TYR A 38 -11.40 1.10 21.20
CA TYR A 38 -10.75 2.36 21.54
C TYR A 38 -10.99 3.44 20.48
N ILE A 39 -10.82 4.70 20.89
CA ILE A 39 -10.84 5.88 20.02
C ILE A 39 -9.40 6.29 19.73
N TYR A 40 -9.09 6.51 18.45
CA TYR A 40 -7.78 6.96 17.99
C TYR A 40 -7.90 8.25 17.18
N ASN A 41 -6.87 9.10 17.28
CA ASN A 41 -6.72 10.26 16.42
C ASN A 41 -5.98 9.84 15.15
N ILE A 42 -6.70 9.76 14.04
CA ILE A 42 -6.11 9.60 12.72
C ILE A 42 -5.58 10.95 12.28
N THR A 43 -4.33 11.03 11.83
CA THR A 43 -3.69 12.29 11.46
C THR A 43 -3.03 12.22 10.10
N TRP A 44 -3.00 13.33 9.40
CA TRP A 44 -2.39 13.45 8.07
C TRP A 44 -1.73 14.81 7.88
N THR A 45 -0.93 14.90 6.81
CA THR A 45 -0.36 16.14 6.31
C THR A 45 -0.80 16.37 4.87
N LEU A 46 -0.82 17.64 4.47
CA LEU A 46 -1.02 18.03 3.07
C LEU A 46 0.34 17.98 2.36
N THR A 47 0.37 17.42 1.16
CA THR A 47 1.58 17.46 0.33
C THR A 47 1.74 18.83 -0.31
N LYS A 48 2.87 19.08 -0.99
CA LYS A 48 3.15 20.38 -1.65
C LYS A 48 2.12 20.74 -2.72
N ASP A 49 1.41 19.74 -3.23
CA ASP A 49 0.32 19.90 -4.16
C ASP A 49 -0.98 19.86 -3.37
N THR A 50 -1.24 20.96 -2.65
CA THR A 50 -2.38 21.05 -1.74
C THR A 50 -3.67 20.65 -2.48
N PRO A 51 -4.34 19.58 -2.06
CA PRO A 51 -5.55 19.12 -2.72
C PRO A 51 -6.63 20.19 -2.62
N THR A 52 -7.35 20.42 -3.72
CA THR A 52 -8.39 21.45 -3.84
C THR A 52 -9.79 20.97 -3.43
N GLU A 53 -9.88 19.76 -2.89
CA GLU A 53 -11.15 19.17 -2.49
C GLU A 53 -11.77 19.95 -1.33
N PRO A 54 -13.07 20.29 -1.38
CA PRO A 54 -13.73 21.02 -0.29
C PRO A 54 -13.96 20.15 0.95
N ALA A 55 -13.96 18.82 0.78
CA ALA A 55 -14.15 17.86 1.84
C ALA A 55 -13.55 16.50 1.45
N ILE A 56 -13.10 15.74 2.44
CA ILE A 56 -12.51 14.41 2.28
C ILE A 56 -13.25 13.36 3.10
N ASP A 57 -13.09 12.12 2.67
CA ASP A 57 -13.41 10.96 3.49
C ASP A 57 -12.11 10.26 3.89
N VAL A 58 -12.13 9.64 5.07
CA VAL A 58 -11.12 8.66 5.48
C VAL A 58 -11.81 7.32 5.58
N ILE A 59 -11.26 6.31 4.91
CA ILE A 59 -11.88 4.99 4.77
C ILE A 59 -10.90 3.94 5.29
N LEU A 60 -11.39 3.09 6.20
CA LEU A 60 -10.68 1.89 6.62
C LEU A 60 -10.78 0.86 5.50
N THR A 61 -9.63 0.37 5.06
CA THR A 61 -9.51 -0.68 4.04
C THR A 61 -8.73 -1.87 4.61
N GLN A 62 -8.85 -3.01 3.95
CA GLN A 62 -8.14 -4.23 4.32
C GLN A 62 -7.79 -5.05 3.08
N GLY A 63 -6.65 -5.72 3.11
CA GLY A 63 -6.26 -6.72 2.12
C GLY A 63 -4.90 -6.44 1.49
N PRO A 64 -4.57 -7.11 0.38
CA PRO A 64 -3.29 -6.94 -0.28
C PRO A 64 -3.18 -5.60 -1.03
N PRO A 65 -1.95 -5.12 -1.33
CA PRO A 65 -1.73 -3.81 -1.94
C PRO A 65 -2.45 -3.64 -3.28
N ASP A 66 -2.54 -4.72 -4.06
CA ASP A 66 -3.15 -4.73 -5.38
C ASP A 66 -4.69 -4.85 -5.33
N ASN A 67 -5.27 -5.09 -4.15
CA ASN A 67 -6.71 -5.28 -3.96
C ASN A 67 -7.15 -4.89 -2.54
N LEU A 68 -6.86 -3.65 -2.13
CA LEU A 68 -7.37 -3.08 -0.89
C LEU A 68 -8.89 -2.94 -0.96
N MET A 69 -9.61 -3.66 -0.10
CA MET A 69 -11.07 -3.61 -0.05
C MET A 69 -11.52 -2.59 1.00
N PRO A 70 -12.41 -1.64 0.66
CA PRO A 70 -12.99 -0.74 1.64
C PRO A 70 -13.92 -1.50 2.58
N LEU A 71 -13.76 -1.26 3.89
CA LEU A 71 -14.58 -1.84 4.94
C LEU A 71 -15.63 -0.84 5.43
N MET A 72 -15.20 0.36 5.79
CA MET A 72 -16.07 1.42 6.28
C MET A 72 -15.44 2.80 6.17
N THR A 73 -16.28 3.82 5.97
CA THR A 73 -15.89 5.22 6.12
C THR A 73 -15.79 5.55 7.61
N ILE A 74 -14.60 5.95 8.06
CA ILE A 74 -14.34 6.26 9.48
C ILE A 74 -14.54 7.75 9.79
N CYS A 75 -14.29 8.61 8.80
CA CYS A 75 -14.52 10.05 8.87
C CYS A 75 -15.08 10.50 7.54
N LYS A 76 -16.17 11.26 7.55
CA LYS A 76 -16.92 11.63 6.34
C LYS A 76 -17.06 13.14 6.23
N ASP A 77 -16.91 13.66 5.02
CA ASP A 77 -17.12 15.07 4.70
C ASP A 77 -16.29 16.02 5.59
N ILE A 78 -15.05 15.63 5.92
CA ILE A 78 -14.16 16.40 6.80
C ILE A 78 -13.43 17.48 6.01
N ASP A 79 -13.22 18.64 6.63
CA ASP A 79 -12.33 19.67 6.12
C ASP A 79 -10.90 19.10 5.99
N PRO A 80 -10.30 19.08 4.80
CA PRO A 80 -8.95 18.54 4.60
C PRO A 80 -7.88 19.25 5.44
N THR A 81 -8.12 20.49 5.87
CA THR A 81 -7.23 21.29 6.71
C THR A 81 -7.38 21.03 8.21
N ALA A 82 -8.34 20.19 8.61
CA ALA A 82 -8.46 19.75 10.01
C ALA A 82 -7.25 18.90 10.45
N LEU A 83 -6.60 18.22 9.51
CA LEU A 83 -5.41 17.36 9.70
C LEU A 83 -5.56 16.22 10.71
N LEU A 84 -6.77 16.04 11.26
CA LEU A 84 -7.10 15.01 12.20
C LEU A 84 -8.58 14.61 12.11
N CYS A 85 -8.87 13.37 12.44
CA CYS A 85 -10.22 12.95 12.77
C CYS A 85 -10.19 11.81 13.81
N GLN A 86 -11.25 11.71 14.61
CA GLN A 86 -11.38 10.68 15.62
C GLN A 86 -12.10 9.45 15.06
N PHE A 87 -11.49 8.29 15.25
CA PHE A 87 -12.04 7.01 14.83
C PHE A 87 -12.22 6.10 16.04
N SER A 88 -13.46 5.71 16.32
CA SER A 88 -13.76 4.63 17.25
C SER A 88 -13.76 3.29 16.51
N ILE A 89 -12.82 2.42 16.86
CA ILE A 89 -12.74 1.08 16.25
C ILE A 89 -13.86 0.23 16.85
N PRO A 90 -14.80 -0.33 16.06
CA PRO A 90 -15.84 -1.21 16.59
C PRO A 90 -15.25 -2.39 17.35
N THR A 91 -15.81 -2.76 18.50
CA THR A 91 -15.38 -3.92 19.30
C THR A 91 -15.50 -5.25 18.54
N THR A 92 -16.30 -5.29 17.46
CA THR A 92 -16.48 -6.44 16.58
C THR A 92 -15.45 -6.54 15.45
N THR A 93 -14.51 -5.60 15.36
CA THR A 93 -13.46 -5.59 14.34
C THR A 93 -12.57 -6.82 14.51
N LYS A 94 -12.27 -7.54 13.42
CA LYS A 94 -11.45 -8.75 13.48
C LYS A 94 -9.98 -8.42 13.66
N SER A 95 -9.26 -9.24 14.40
CA SER A 95 -7.80 -9.16 14.50
C SER A 95 -7.15 -9.41 13.13
N ALA A 96 -6.41 -8.43 12.60
CA ALA A 96 -5.62 -8.59 11.37
C ALA A 96 -4.48 -7.57 11.27
N ILE A 97 -3.50 -7.86 10.41
CA ILE A 97 -2.27 -7.07 10.21
C ILE A 97 -2.27 -6.26 8.92
N ASP A 98 -3.28 -6.46 8.06
CA ASP A 98 -3.39 -5.95 6.69
C ASP A 98 -4.42 -4.81 6.57
N TYR A 99 -4.62 -4.05 7.64
CA TYR A 99 -5.43 -2.84 7.59
C TYR A 99 -4.62 -1.67 7.02
N ALA A 100 -5.30 -0.84 6.23
CA ALA A 100 -4.78 0.42 5.74
C ALA A 100 -5.90 1.48 5.78
N LEU A 101 -5.52 2.73 5.58
CA LEU A 101 -6.45 3.84 5.40
C LEU A 101 -6.28 4.43 4.01
N THR A 102 -7.40 4.86 3.42
CA THR A 102 -7.39 5.80 2.30
C THR A 102 -7.96 7.14 2.74
N ILE A 103 -7.47 8.22 2.14
CA ILE A 103 -7.89 9.59 2.41
C ILE A 103 -8.10 10.35 1.10
N GLY A 104 -9.20 11.09 0.99
CA GLY A 104 -9.59 11.83 -0.20
C GLY A 104 -10.76 11.18 -0.94
N LYS A 105 -11.40 11.94 -1.85
CA LYS A 105 -12.55 11.47 -2.65
C LYS A 105 -12.21 11.41 -4.13
N LEU A 106 -11.38 12.33 -4.60
CA LEU A 106 -10.90 12.38 -5.97
C LEU A 106 -9.72 11.43 -6.10
N THR A 107 -9.83 10.47 -7.02
CA THR A 107 -8.78 9.49 -7.33
C THR A 107 -7.42 10.11 -7.61
N ALA A 108 -7.39 11.34 -8.13
CA ALA A 108 -6.16 12.10 -8.37
C ALA A 108 -5.40 12.45 -7.09
N ASN A 109 -6.09 12.59 -5.95
CA ASN A 109 -5.53 13.08 -4.70
C ASN A 109 -5.48 12.01 -3.59
N VAL A 110 -5.99 10.80 -3.83
CA VAL A 110 -6.09 9.77 -2.80
C VAL A 110 -4.74 9.47 -2.19
N GLY A 111 -4.64 9.62 -0.87
CA GLY A 111 -3.52 9.17 -0.06
C GLY A 111 -3.79 7.79 0.52
N TYR A 112 -2.72 7.04 0.79
CA TYR A 112 -2.77 5.73 1.44
C TYR A 112 -1.86 5.75 2.67
N SER A 113 -2.28 5.08 3.74
CA SER A 113 -1.39 4.81 4.87
C SER A 113 -0.49 3.61 4.57
N SER A 114 0.55 3.43 5.38
CA SER A 114 1.18 2.13 5.55
C SER A 114 0.18 1.12 6.15
N TYR A 115 0.51 -0.17 6.06
CA TYR A 115 -0.22 -1.19 6.81
C TYR A 115 -0.04 -1.01 8.31
N PHE A 116 -1.11 -1.29 9.04
CA PHE A 116 -1.12 -1.35 10.49
C PHE A 116 -1.99 -2.53 10.97
N THR A 117 -1.81 -2.88 12.23
CA THR A 117 -2.55 -3.96 12.88
C THR A 117 -3.72 -3.40 13.65
N ILE A 118 -4.88 -4.04 13.54
CA ILE A 118 -5.94 -3.90 14.53
C ILE A 118 -6.06 -5.25 15.25
N LYS A 119 -5.93 -5.23 16.58
CA LYS A 119 -6.28 -6.36 17.45
C LYS A 119 -7.72 -6.19 17.89
N GLY A 120 -8.54 -7.19 17.64
CA GLY A 120 -9.94 -7.19 18.04
C GLY A 120 -10.43 -8.60 18.29
N VAL A 121 -11.54 -9.00 17.68
CA VAL A 121 -12.07 -10.35 17.85
C VAL A 121 -11.27 -11.38 17.06
N GLY A 122 -11.11 -12.56 17.65
CA GLY A 122 -10.38 -13.67 17.04
C GLY A 122 -8.87 -13.59 17.22
N VAL A 123 -8.19 -14.67 16.82
CA VAL A 123 -6.73 -14.76 16.89
C VAL A 123 -6.11 -13.84 15.83
N LEU A 124 -5.12 -13.05 16.23
CA LEU A 124 -4.30 -12.32 15.27
C LEU A 124 -3.52 -13.35 14.45
N ALA A 125 -3.82 -13.45 13.15
CA ALA A 125 -3.05 -14.29 12.25
C ALA A 125 -1.58 -13.87 12.35
N GLN A 126 -0.72 -14.77 12.82
CA GLN A 126 0.71 -14.47 12.90
C GLN A 126 1.20 -14.11 11.50
N SER A 127 2.01 -13.05 11.40
CA SER A 127 2.69 -12.53 10.19
C SER A 127 3.63 -13.55 9.51
N ASN A 128 3.47 -14.84 9.77
CA ASN A 128 4.37 -15.92 9.34
C ASN A 128 4.40 -16.13 7.82
N ASN A 129 3.63 -15.36 7.06
CA ASN A 129 3.47 -15.53 5.63
C ASN A 129 4.06 -14.41 4.79
N GLY A 130 4.63 -13.34 5.37
CA GLY A 130 5.20 -12.25 4.58
C GLY A 130 5.86 -11.15 5.40
N CYS A 131 6.18 -10.05 4.71
CA CYS A 131 6.88 -8.92 5.28
C CYS A 131 5.99 -8.18 6.29
N PRO A 132 6.45 -7.98 7.55
CA PRO A 132 5.61 -7.45 8.62
C PRO A 132 4.91 -6.12 8.29
N ASN A 133 5.61 -5.19 7.64
CA ASN A 133 5.09 -3.87 7.28
C ASN A 133 4.39 -3.85 5.90
N MET A 134 4.24 -5.01 5.27
CA MET A 134 3.43 -5.23 4.07
C MET A 134 2.14 -5.99 4.41
N GLY A 135 1.60 -5.83 5.62
CA GLY A 135 0.42 -6.58 6.06
C GLY A 135 0.66 -8.09 6.13
N GLY A 136 1.92 -8.51 6.32
CA GLY A 136 2.30 -9.92 6.27
C GLY A 136 2.19 -10.55 4.87
N HIS A 137 2.18 -9.74 3.81
CA HIS A 137 2.25 -10.21 2.42
C HIS A 137 3.71 -10.39 1.96
N LYS A 138 3.95 -11.40 1.13
CA LYS A 138 5.27 -11.61 0.49
C LYS A 138 5.52 -10.54 -0.56
N CYS A 139 6.79 -10.30 -0.84
CA CYS A 139 7.17 -9.55 -2.03
C CYS A 139 6.84 -10.38 -3.27
N THR A 140 5.88 -9.91 -4.07
CA THR A 140 5.42 -10.54 -5.31
C THR A 140 6.01 -9.88 -6.55
N ASP A 141 6.56 -8.67 -6.42
CA ASP A 141 7.10 -7.90 -7.52
C ASP A 141 8.60 -8.16 -7.71
N PRO A 142 9.05 -8.60 -8.91
CA PRO A 142 10.48 -8.72 -9.23
C PRO A 142 11.26 -7.40 -9.17
N LEU A 143 10.60 -6.23 -9.22
CA LEU A 143 11.25 -4.92 -9.08
C LEU A 143 11.48 -4.51 -7.63
N SER A 144 10.74 -5.09 -6.69
CA SER A 144 10.89 -4.92 -5.25
C SER A 144 11.01 -6.27 -4.55
N PRO A 145 12.03 -7.09 -4.92
CA PRO A 145 12.00 -8.52 -4.65
C PRO A 145 12.32 -8.88 -3.19
N CYS A 146 12.88 -7.97 -2.40
CA CYS A 146 13.44 -8.32 -1.11
C CYS A 146 12.61 -7.80 0.04
N CYS A 147 12.34 -8.68 0.99
CA CYS A 147 11.77 -8.34 2.28
C CYS A 147 12.88 -7.82 3.20
N GLY A 148 12.95 -6.51 3.39
CA GLY A 148 13.97 -5.86 4.22
C GLY A 148 13.79 -6.12 5.71
N ILE A 149 14.82 -5.77 6.48
CA ILE A 149 14.79 -5.82 7.96
C ILE A 149 13.75 -4.85 8.54
N ASP A 150 13.44 -3.80 7.79
CA ASP A 150 12.37 -2.85 8.08
C ASP A 150 10.98 -3.42 7.74
N GLY A 151 10.89 -4.68 7.31
CA GLY A 151 9.64 -5.36 7.04
C GLY A 151 8.90 -4.87 5.79
N TYR A 152 9.57 -4.12 4.90
CA TYR A 152 9.02 -3.68 3.62
C TYR A 152 9.60 -4.46 2.43
N CYS A 153 8.85 -4.49 1.34
CA CYS A 153 9.38 -4.95 0.06
C CYS A 153 10.14 -3.83 -0.65
N GLY A 154 11.35 -4.13 -1.11
CA GLY A 154 12.15 -3.16 -1.83
C GLY A 154 13.31 -3.78 -2.60
N ILE A 155 14.19 -2.91 -3.09
CA ILE A 155 15.38 -3.26 -3.85
C ILE A 155 16.59 -2.51 -3.31
N GLY A 156 17.77 -3.14 -3.42
CA GLY A 156 19.03 -2.53 -3.00
C GLY A 156 19.47 -2.97 -1.60
N PRO A 157 20.61 -2.45 -1.12
CA PRO A 157 21.27 -2.98 0.09
C PRO A 157 20.41 -2.95 1.35
N GLY A 158 19.60 -1.90 1.53
CA GLY A 158 18.72 -1.77 2.69
C GLY A 158 17.62 -2.83 2.78
N PHE A 159 17.25 -3.43 1.66
CA PHE A 159 16.19 -4.44 1.58
C PHE A 159 16.71 -5.84 1.31
N CYS A 160 17.75 -5.95 0.47
CA CYS A 160 18.20 -7.21 -0.09
C CYS A 160 19.45 -7.79 0.56
N ASP A 161 20.17 -7.06 1.41
CA ASP A 161 21.43 -7.56 1.97
C ASP A 161 21.21 -8.14 3.39
N LYS A 162 22.01 -7.72 4.37
CA LYS A 162 21.98 -8.29 5.72
C LYS A 162 20.65 -7.97 6.40
N GLY A 163 19.94 -9.02 6.84
CA GLY A 163 18.65 -8.90 7.50
C GLY A 163 17.45 -9.05 6.55
N CYS A 164 17.69 -9.27 5.25
CA CYS A 164 16.63 -9.68 4.34
C CYS A 164 16.04 -11.03 4.78
N GLU A 165 14.72 -11.20 4.65
CA GLU A 165 14.00 -12.43 5.01
C GLU A 165 13.62 -13.26 3.76
N PRO A 166 14.42 -14.27 3.33
CA PRO A 166 14.20 -14.97 2.07
C PRO A 166 12.82 -15.62 1.95
N LYS A 167 12.27 -16.15 3.05
CA LYS A 167 10.92 -16.76 3.07
C LYS A 167 9.79 -15.82 2.65
N PHE A 168 10.02 -14.51 2.73
CA PHE A 168 9.07 -13.45 2.41
C PHE A 168 9.45 -12.66 1.15
N SER A 169 10.68 -12.83 0.67
CA SER A 169 11.17 -12.25 -0.58
C SER A 169 10.67 -13.00 -1.83
N TYR A 170 10.56 -12.28 -2.93
CA TYR A 170 10.19 -12.79 -4.25
C TYR A 170 11.16 -13.89 -4.70
N GLY A 171 10.61 -15.09 -4.92
CA GLY A 171 11.39 -16.27 -5.32
C GLY A 171 12.52 -16.63 -4.34
N GLY A 172 12.42 -16.25 -3.06
CA GLY A 172 13.46 -16.50 -2.07
C GLY A 172 14.69 -15.59 -2.20
N THR A 173 14.62 -14.53 -3.01
CA THR A 173 15.82 -13.75 -3.38
C THR A 173 16.09 -12.63 -2.40
N CYS A 174 17.24 -12.68 -1.74
CA CYS A 174 17.82 -11.59 -0.98
C CYS A 174 19.11 -11.13 -1.67
N ASN A 175 19.01 -10.73 -2.93
CA ASN A 175 20.15 -10.21 -3.68
C ASN A 175 19.68 -9.00 -4.47
N ALA A 176 20.30 -7.84 -4.23
CA ALA A 176 19.97 -6.58 -4.91
C ALA A 176 20.19 -6.61 -6.44
N LYS A 177 20.87 -7.64 -6.94
CA LYS A 177 21.15 -7.81 -8.38
C LYS A 177 20.09 -8.74 -8.97
N PRO A 178 19.10 -8.24 -9.75
CA PRO A 178 18.29 -9.13 -10.55
C PRO A 178 19.25 -9.98 -11.39
N LYS A 179 19.15 -11.31 -11.32
CA LYS A 179 19.88 -12.20 -12.21
C LYS A 179 19.46 -11.81 -13.63
N ARG A 180 20.28 -11.01 -14.33
CA ARG A 180 20.08 -10.76 -15.76
C ARG A 180 19.99 -12.15 -16.39
N LYS A 181 18.80 -12.54 -16.87
CA LYS A 181 18.69 -13.73 -17.73
C LYS A 181 19.65 -13.49 -18.87
N ARG A 182 20.73 -14.28 -18.96
CA ARG A 182 21.61 -14.27 -20.12
C ARG A 182 20.70 -14.53 -21.32
N PHE A 183 20.52 -13.53 -22.16
CA PHE A 183 19.99 -13.75 -23.50
C PHE A 183 20.97 -14.71 -24.18
N VAL A 184 20.53 -15.95 -24.36
CA VAL A 184 21.21 -16.88 -25.26
C VAL A 184 20.96 -16.31 -26.65
N LYS A 185 22.00 -15.72 -27.26
CA LYS A 185 21.98 -15.41 -28.69
C LYS A 185 21.89 -16.75 -29.41
N PHE A 186 20.80 -16.97 -30.13
CA PHE A 186 20.72 -17.96 -31.18
C PHE A 186 21.43 -17.42 -32.43
#